data_AF-A0A9N8W5I0-F1
#
_entry.id   AF-A0A9N8W5I0-F1
#
_cell.length_a   1.000
_cell.length_b   1.000
_cell.length_c   1.000
_cell.angle_alpha   90.00
_cell.angle_beta   90.00
_cell.angle_gamma   90.00
#
_symmetry.space_group_name_H-M   'P 1'
#
loop_
_entity.id
_entity.type
_entity.pdbx_description
1 polymer ?
#
loop_
_entity_poly.entity_id
_entity_poly.type
_entity_poly.pdbx_seq_one_letter_code
_entity_poly.pdbx_strand_id
1 'polypeptide(L)'
;MTDTKETDPLQLLKHYTANNLTPQLLDQSYNVVTRLQDATYIQFDSFRFDKNMIATSFQGLSQQYFPLSVLYHATTTRELDFTKYNEDATEEKFTIRLNYTERKQWLSFVSGSSPLANDSDRNLFGKTSAYSFSDIEKRRHDNSVDKDHQNAAEIKRQKKARFDKDKIWMETHMKKHLAVSNSSWEESLESKDKEEV
;
A
#
# COMPACT_ATOMS: atom_id res chain seq x y z
N MET A 1 5.02 -30.77 -18.40
CA MET A 1 3.59 -31.08 -18.20
C MET A 1 3.24 -30.81 -16.75
N THR A 2 2.65 -29.63 -16.47
CA THR A 2 1.68 -29.36 -15.39
C THR A 2 1.06 -27.99 -15.69
N ASP A 3 0.40 -27.84 -16.83
CA ASP A 3 -0.46 -26.68 -17.11
C ASP A 3 -1.82 -26.95 -16.46
N THR A 4 -1.86 -26.96 -15.13
CA THR A 4 -3.10 -26.59 -14.45
C THR A 4 -3.30 -25.12 -14.78
N LYS A 5 -4.01 -24.85 -15.89
CA LYS A 5 -4.56 -23.52 -16.18
C LYS A 5 -5.32 -23.10 -14.93
N GLU A 6 -4.71 -22.27 -14.10
CA GLU A 6 -5.36 -21.72 -12.91
C GLU A 6 -6.52 -20.86 -13.43
N THR A 7 -7.73 -21.39 -13.34
CA THR A 7 -8.96 -20.68 -13.74
C THR A 7 -9.50 -19.81 -12.60
N ASP A 8 -8.86 -19.85 -11.42
CA ASP A 8 -9.23 -18.99 -10.31
C ASP A 8 -8.65 -17.58 -10.55
N PRO A 9 -9.49 -16.54 -10.68
CA PRO A 9 -9.01 -15.18 -10.89
C PRO A 9 -8.11 -14.67 -9.76
N LEU A 10 -8.18 -15.23 -8.55
CA LEU A 10 -7.27 -14.83 -7.47
C LEU A 10 -5.85 -15.36 -7.67
N GLN A 11 -5.73 -16.61 -8.13
CA GLN A 11 -4.43 -17.19 -8.45
C GLN A 11 -3.84 -16.51 -9.69
N LEU A 12 -4.67 -16.19 -10.69
CA LEU A 12 -4.25 -15.38 -11.85
C LEU A 12 -3.77 -14.00 -11.42
N LEU A 13 -4.46 -13.33 -10.50
CA LEU A 13 -4.03 -12.02 -10.00
C LEU A 13 -2.70 -12.12 -9.24
N LYS A 14 -2.51 -13.16 -8.41
CA LYS A 14 -1.23 -13.45 -7.76
C LYS A 14 -0.12 -13.70 -8.78
N HIS A 15 -0.37 -14.51 -9.81
CA HIS A 15 0.58 -14.77 -10.88
C HIS A 15 0.98 -13.48 -11.62
N TYR A 16 -0.01 -12.66 -12.01
CA TYR A 16 0.22 -11.38 -12.66
C TYR A 16 1.03 -10.44 -11.77
N THR A 17 0.68 -10.37 -10.48
CA THR A 17 1.38 -9.56 -9.47
C THR A 17 2.84 -9.98 -9.35
N ALA A 18 3.13 -11.27 -9.27
CA ALA A 18 4.48 -11.82 -9.15
C ALA A 18 5.34 -11.58 -10.40
N ASN A 19 4.72 -11.54 -11.58
CA ASN A 19 5.39 -11.29 -12.86
C ASN A 19 5.37 -9.81 -13.30
N ASN A 20 4.86 -8.90 -12.46
CA ASN A 20 4.66 -7.48 -12.78
C ASN A 20 3.84 -7.25 -14.06
N LEU A 21 2.83 -8.08 -14.26
CA LEU A 21 1.85 -7.96 -15.34
C LEU A 21 0.60 -7.24 -14.82
N THR A 22 -0.02 -6.46 -15.70
CA THR A 22 -1.29 -5.77 -15.40
C THR A 22 -2.40 -6.37 -16.24
N PRO A 23 -3.46 -6.91 -15.61
CA PRO A 23 -4.64 -7.39 -16.33
C PRO A 23 -5.30 -6.25 -17.13
N GLN A 24 -5.93 -6.59 -18.25
CA GLN A 24 -6.66 -5.60 -19.05
C GLN A 24 -8.04 -5.34 -18.45
N LEU A 25 -8.48 -4.09 -18.49
CA LEU A 25 -9.81 -3.68 -18.09
C LEU A 25 -10.65 -3.46 -19.35
N LEU A 26 -11.83 -4.09 -19.42
CA LEU A 26 -12.72 -3.96 -20.57
C LEU A 26 -14.08 -3.41 -20.16
N ASP A 27 -14.68 -2.56 -20.99
CA ASP A 27 -16.10 -2.18 -20.86
C ASP A 27 -17.05 -3.32 -21.31
N GLN A 28 -18.36 -3.04 -21.30
CA GLN A 28 -19.39 -3.99 -21.74
C GLN A 28 -19.31 -4.32 -23.24
N SER A 29 -18.76 -3.41 -24.05
CA SER A 29 -18.52 -3.55 -25.48
C SER A 29 -17.16 -4.20 -25.81
N TYR A 30 -16.41 -4.61 -24.79
CA TYR A 30 -15.07 -5.21 -24.88
C TYR A 30 -13.98 -4.25 -25.38
N ASN A 31 -14.16 -2.94 -25.22
CA ASN A 31 -13.11 -1.97 -25.43
C ASN A 31 -12.22 -1.87 -24.19
N VAL A 32 -10.92 -1.67 -24.41
CA VAL A 32 -9.96 -1.46 -23.32
C VAL A 32 -10.19 -0.10 -22.68
N VAL A 33 -10.34 -0.08 -21.36
CA VAL A 33 -10.47 1.13 -20.54
C VAL A 33 -9.30 1.25 -19.57
N THR A 34 -9.07 2.45 -19.06
CA THR A 34 -7.95 2.72 -18.13
C THR A 34 -8.36 2.70 -16.67
N ARG A 35 -9.61 3.06 -16.37
CA ARG A 35 -10.13 3.13 -15.00
C ARG A 35 -11.00 1.92 -14.68
N LEU A 36 -10.93 1.47 -13.43
CA LEU A 36 -11.64 0.29 -12.97
C LEU A 36 -13.15 0.53 -12.84
N GLN A 37 -13.56 1.75 -12.51
CA GLN A 37 -14.95 2.18 -12.50
C GLN A 37 -15.64 1.99 -13.85
N ASP A 38 -14.92 2.21 -14.95
CA ASP A 38 -15.46 2.16 -16.32
C ASP A 38 -15.45 0.73 -16.89
N ALA A 39 -14.70 -0.18 -16.26
CA ALA A 39 -14.63 -1.57 -16.65
C ALA A 39 -15.93 -2.32 -16.29
N THR A 40 -16.29 -3.32 -17.08
CA THR A 40 -17.23 -4.39 -16.71
C THR A 40 -16.48 -5.68 -16.44
N TYR A 41 -15.38 -5.92 -17.16
CA TYR A 41 -14.59 -7.13 -17.07
C TYR A 41 -13.13 -6.86 -16.74
N ILE A 42 -12.50 -7.84 -16.09
CA ILE A 42 -11.06 -7.93 -15.90
C ILE A 42 -10.57 -9.12 -16.71
N GLN A 43 -9.62 -8.90 -17.62
CA GLN A 43 -9.09 -9.89 -18.53
C GLN A 43 -7.63 -10.24 -18.20
N PHE A 44 -7.38 -11.54 -18.09
CA PHE A 44 -6.08 -12.16 -17.91
C PHE A 44 -5.82 -13.06 -19.12
N ASP A 45 -4.98 -12.62 -20.06
CA ASP A 45 -4.71 -13.31 -21.32
C ASP A 45 -6.01 -13.68 -22.06
N SER A 46 -6.37 -14.97 -22.06
CA SER A 46 -7.60 -15.50 -22.70
C SER A 46 -8.78 -15.65 -21.74
N PHE A 47 -8.61 -15.37 -20.45
CA PHE A 47 -9.64 -15.48 -19.42
C PHE A 47 -10.25 -14.12 -19.10
N ARG A 48 -11.56 -14.08 -18.95
CA ARG A 48 -12.30 -12.86 -18.67
C ARG A 48 -13.29 -13.10 -17.54
N PHE A 49 -13.26 -12.23 -16.55
CA PHE A 49 -14.10 -12.31 -15.37
C PHE A 49 -14.90 -11.03 -15.20
N ASP A 50 -16.14 -11.16 -14.73
CA ASP A 50 -16.93 -10.00 -14.29
C ASP A 50 -16.22 -9.37 -13.09
N LYS A 51 -16.00 -8.04 -13.13
CA LYS A 51 -15.31 -7.34 -12.05
C LYS A 51 -16.06 -7.43 -10.71
N ASN A 52 -17.39 -7.62 -10.75
CA ASN A 52 -18.23 -7.71 -9.57
C ASN A 52 -18.43 -9.15 -9.09
N MET A 53 -17.82 -10.14 -9.74
CA MET A 53 -17.84 -11.52 -9.28
C MET A 53 -17.26 -11.61 -7.87
N ILE A 54 -18.00 -12.24 -6.96
CA ILE A 54 -17.54 -12.47 -5.59
C ILE A 54 -16.48 -13.56 -5.58
N ALA A 55 -15.28 -13.24 -5.11
CA ALA A 55 -14.20 -14.19 -4.99
C ALA A 55 -14.36 -14.99 -3.69
N THR A 56 -14.62 -16.28 -3.82
CA THR A 56 -14.92 -17.16 -2.68
C THR A 56 -13.67 -17.77 -2.04
N SER A 57 -12.51 -17.70 -2.70
CA SER A 57 -11.25 -18.25 -2.19
C SER A 57 -10.54 -17.31 -1.19
N PHE A 58 -10.86 -16.02 -1.19
CA PHE A 58 -10.39 -15.05 -0.19
C PHE A 58 -11.52 -14.62 0.75
N GLN A 59 -11.38 -14.98 2.02
CA GLN A 59 -12.31 -14.59 3.06
C GLN A 59 -11.64 -13.58 3.99
N GLY A 60 -12.27 -12.41 4.16
CA GLY A 60 -11.84 -11.40 5.13
C GLY A 60 -11.97 -11.88 6.57
N LEU A 61 -11.41 -11.11 7.50
CA LEU A 61 -11.48 -11.40 8.94
C LEU A 61 -12.92 -11.37 9.48
N SER A 62 -13.79 -10.60 8.83
CA SER A 62 -15.23 -10.51 9.12
C SER A 62 -16.04 -11.65 8.51
N GLN A 63 -15.39 -12.68 7.95
CA GLN A 63 -16.02 -13.74 7.15
C GLN A 63 -16.67 -13.24 5.84
N GLN A 64 -16.43 -11.99 5.47
CA GLN A 64 -16.94 -11.38 4.25
C GLN A 64 -16.12 -11.82 3.03
N TYR A 65 -16.83 -12.09 1.93
CA TYR A 65 -16.22 -12.28 0.61
C TYR A 65 -16.22 -10.96 -0.15
N PHE A 66 -15.17 -10.72 -0.91
CA PHE A 66 -14.99 -9.48 -1.65
C PHE A 66 -15.18 -9.69 -3.16
N PRO A 67 -15.74 -8.69 -3.87
CA PRO A 67 -15.76 -8.73 -5.32
C PRO A 67 -14.34 -8.62 -5.89
N LEU A 68 -14.12 -9.19 -7.07
CA LEU A 68 -12.82 -9.21 -7.74
C LEU A 68 -12.26 -7.80 -7.95
N SER A 69 -13.11 -6.81 -8.22
CA SER A 69 -12.74 -5.41 -8.38
C SER A 69 -12.05 -4.81 -7.15
N VAL A 70 -12.53 -5.13 -5.95
CA VAL A 70 -11.93 -4.65 -4.69
C VAL A 70 -10.54 -5.27 -4.48
N LEU A 71 -10.41 -6.57 -4.78
CA LEU A 71 -9.14 -7.30 -4.66
C LEU A 71 -8.13 -6.86 -5.73
N TYR A 72 -8.59 -6.62 -6.95
CA TYR A 72 -7.80 -6.05 -8.03
C TYR A 72 -7.29 -4.65 -7.65
N HIS A 73 -8.19 -3.77 -7.18
CA HIS A 73 -7.84 -2.41 -6.76
C HIS A 73 -6.80 -2.41 -5.65
N ALA A 74 -6.97 -3.24 -4.62
CA ALA A 74 -5.98 -3.37 -3.56
C ALA A 74 -4.61 -3.82 -4.06
N THR A 75 -4.58 -4.61 -5.14
CA THR A 75 -3.35 -5.14 -5.74
C THR A 75 -2.64 -4.10 -6.60
N THR A 76 -3.36 -3.37 -7.45
CA THR A 76 -2.78 -2.34 -8.31
C THR A 76 -2.31 -1.12 -7.51
N THR A 77 -2.98 -0.82 -6.40
CA THR A 77 -2.62 0.28 -5.50
C THR A 77 -1.72 -0.15 -4.34
N ARG A 78 -1.01 -1.28 -4.46
CA ARG A 78 -0.15 -1.84 -3.39
C ARG A 78 0.90 -0.89 -2.84
N GLU A 79 1.34 0.09 -3.64
CA GLU A 79 2.35 1.09 -3.25
C GLU A 79 1.77 2.25 -2.44
N LEU A 80 0.44 2.44 -2.48
CA LEU A 80 -0.23 3.49 -1.72
C LEU A 80 -0.27 3.13 -0.23
N ASP A 81 -0.07 4.13 0.63
CA ASP A 81 -0.41 4.00 2.04
C ASP A 81 -1.92 3.77 2.22
N PHE A 82 -2.33 3.35 3.41
CA PHE A 82 -3.73 2.98 3.66
C PHE A 82 -4.70 4.17 3.54
N THR A 83 -4.26 5.40 3.83
CA THR A 83 -5.11 6.59 3.72
C THR A 83 -5.36 6.89 2.25
N LYS A 84 -4.31 6.96 1.43
CA LYS A 84 -4.40 7.18 -0.01
C LYS A 84 -5.15 6.07 -0.74
N TYR A 85 -4.97 4.82 -0.31
CA TYR A 85 -5.77 3.70 -0.80
C TYR A 85 -7.27 3.95 -0.62
N ASN A 86 -7.68 4.47 0.54
CA ASN A 86 -9.09 4.76 0.81
C ASN A 86 -9.60 5.99 0.04
N GLU A 87 -8.76 7.00 -0.17
CA GLU A 87 -9.09 8.15 -1.01
C GLU A 87 -9.33 7.68 -2.45
N ASP A 88 -8.39 6.93 -3.03
CA ASP A 88 -8.48 6.36 -4.38
C ASP A 88 -9.69 5.41 -4.53
N ALA A 89 -9.95 4.57 -3.54
CA ALA A 89 -11.15 3.72 -3.52
C ALA A 89 -12.47 4.51 -3.48
N THR A 90 -12.45 5.74 -2.96
CA THR A 90 -13.61 6.63 -2.98
C THR A 90 -13.83 7.21 -4.36
N GLU A 91 -12.77 7.60 -5.06
CA GLU A 91 -12.82 8.07 -6.44
C GLU A 91 -13.34 6.99 -7.40
N GLU A 92 -12.91 5.75 -7.19
CA GLU A 92 -13.39 4.55 -7.92
C GLU A 92 -14.81 4.08 -7.47
N LYS A 93 -15.45 4.80 -6.54
CA LYS A 93 -16.82 4.58 -6.05
C LYS A 93 -17.05 3.20 -5.41
N PHE A 94 -16.06 2.66 -4.70
CA PHE A 94 -16.23 1.41 -3.98
C PHE A 94 -17.13 1.56 -2.74
N THR A 95 -18.17 0.73 -2.70
CA THR A 95 -19.09 0.58 -1.54
C THR A 95 -18.52 -0.33 -0.45
N ILE A 96 -17.67 -1.29 -0.82
CA ILE A 96 -17.00 -2.23 0.08
C ILE A 96 -15.50 -2.10 -0.15
N ARG A 97 -14.70 -2.15 0.92
CA ARG A 97 -13.24 -1.98 0.88
C ARG A 97 -12.58 -2.94 1.84
N LEU A 98 -11.33 -3.29 1.57
CA LEU A 98 -10.52 -4.02 2.53
C LEU A 98 -10.15 -3.10 3.68
N ASN A 99 -10.38 -3.54 4.91
CA ASN A 99 -9.81 -2.85 6.06
C ASN A 99 -8.27 -3.00 6.08
N TYR A 100 -7.61 -2.29 6.99
CA TYR A 100 -6.14 -2.29 7.06
C TYR A 100 -5.54 -3.69 7.17
N THR A 101 -6.12 -4.53 8.03
CA THR A 101 -5.61 -5.89 8.30
C THR A 101 -5.88 -6.82 7.12
N GLU A 102 -7.08 -6.76 6.54
CA GLU A 102 -7.45 -7.52 5.35
C GLU A 102 -6.59 -7.15 4.15
N ARG A 103 -6.34 -5.86 3.93
CA ARG A 103 -5.45 -5.37 2.87
C ARG A 103 -4.03 -5.92 3.07
N LYS A 104 -3.52 -5.91 4.30
CA LYS A 104 -2.20 -6.46 4.61
C LYS A 104 -2.12 -7.97 4.35
N GLN A 105 -3.14 -8.73 4.74
CA GLN A 105 -3.22 -10.17 4.49
C GLN A 105 -3.31 -10.46 2.99
N TRP A 106 -4.17 -9.74 2.28
CA TRP A 106 -4.33 -9.83 0.84
C TRP A 106 -3.01 -9.56 0.11
N LEU A 107 -2.34 -8.45 0.42
CA LEU A 107 -1.05 -8.09 -0.17
C LEU A 107 0.05 -9.12 0.14
N SER A 108 0.04 -9.68 1.35
CA SER A 108 0.95 -10.79 1.70
C SER A 108 0.68 -12.03 0.85
N PHE A 109 -0.59 -12.31 0.52
CA PHE A 109 -0.94 -13.43 -0.34
C PHE A 109 -0.52 -13.23 -1.80
N VAL A 110 -0.89 -12.11 -2.43
CA VAL A 110 -0.60 -11.86 -3.84
C VAL A 110 0.89 -11.66 -4.12
N SER A 111 1.66 -11.25 -3.11
CA SER A 111 3.13 -11.21 -3.18
C SER A 111 3.81 -12.56 -2.95
N GLY A 112 3.05 -13.60 -2.59
CA GLY A 112 3.59 -14.93 -2.27
C GLY A 112 4.25 -15.03 -0.89
N SER A 113 4.11 -14.02 -0.03
CA SER A 113 4.67 -14.00 1.33
C SER A 113 3.86 -14.86 2.32
N SER A 114 2.59 -15.14 2.05
CA SER A 114 1.72 -15.98 2.88
C SER A 114 0.72 -16.76 2.02
N PRO A 115 0.44 -18.05 2.29
CA PRO A 115 -0.69 -18.74 1.67
C PRO A 115 -2.03 -18.21 2.22
N LEU A 116 -3.13 -18.46 1.50
CA LEU A 116 -4.48 -18.26 2.04
C LEU A 116 -4.77 -19.34 3.08
N ALA A 117 -5.58 -19.02 4.09
CA ALA A 117 -5.96 -19.96 5.15
C ALA A 117 -6.65 -21.23 4.60
N ASN A 118 -7.29 -21.14 3.43
CA ASN A 118 -7.96 -22.28 2.79
C ASN A 118 -7.02 -23.12 1.90
N ASP A 119 -5.79 -22.66 1.62
CA ASP A 119 -4.80 -23.43 0.87
C ASP A 119 -4.04 -24.44 1.76
N SER A 120 -4.05 -24.24 3.08
CA SER A 120 -3.41 -25.15 4.05
C SER A 120 -4.02 -26.55 4.07
N ASP A 121 -5.29 -26.69 3.71
CA ASP A 121 -5.99 -27.98 3.72
C ASP A 121 -5.88 -28.76 2.41
N ARG A 122 -5.42 -28.12 1.31
CA ARG A 122 -5.29 -28.77 0.00
C ARG A 122 -3.93 -29.39 -0.28
N ASN A 123 -2.92 -29.10 0.54
CA ASN A 123 -1.60 -29.73 0.45
C ASN A 123 -1.39 -30.90 1.42
N LEU A 124 -2.44 -31.39 2.08
CA LEU A 124 -2.37 -32.50 3.05
C LEU A 124 -2.71 -33.87 2.46
N PHE A 125 -2.32 -34.14 1.21
CA PHE A 125 -2.25 -35.51 0.67
C PHE A 125 -0.87 -35.74 0.06
N GLY A 126 0.08 -36.13 0.92
CA GLY A 126 1.35 -36.68 0.45
C GLY A 126 2.59 -36.19 1.18
N LYS A 127 2.66 -36.35 2.50
CA LYS A 127 3.87 -36.82 3.19
C LYS A 127 3.59 -37.07 4.67
N THR A 128 3.44 -38.35 4.98
CA THR A 128 3.55 -38.93 6.30
C THR A 128 4.84 -38.45 7.00
N SER A 129 4.72 -37.97 8.23
CA SER A 129 5.54 -38.48 9.33
C SER A 129 4.92 -38.05 10.64
N ALA A 130 4.27 -39.00 11.30
CA ALA A 130 4.04 -38.94 12.73
C ALA A 130 5.38 -38.76 13.45
N TYR A 131 5.48 -37.76 14.33
CA TYR A 131 6.31 -37.84 15.53
C TYR A 131 5.66 -36.96 16.60
N SER A 132 4.90 -37.64 17.46
CA SER A 132 4.69 -37.25 18.84
C SER A 132 5.94 -37.65 19.61
N PHE A 133 6.61 -36.73 20.32
CA PHE A 133 7.11 -36.98 21.68
C PHE A 133 7.58 -35.70 22.37
N SER A 134 7.44 -35.71 23.68
CA SER A 134 7.83 -34.74 24.69
C SER A 134 9.35 -34.61 24.91
N ASP A 135 9.72 -33.61 25.71
CA ASP A 135 10.98 -33.45 26.48
C ASP A 135 12.23 -32.96 25.71
N ILE A 136 12.61 -31.68 25.85
CA ILE A 136 13.47 -31.07 26.89
C ILE A 136 14.98 -31.24 26.62
N GLU A 137 15.67 -30.08 26.63
CA GLU A 137 17.11 -29.84 26.88
C GLU A 137 18.17 -30.07 25.77
N LYS A 138 18.64 -28.97 25.16
CA LYS A 138 19.93 -28.32 25.52
C LYS A 138 20.32 -27.19 24.55
N ARG A 139 20.50 -25.99 25.13
CA ARG A 139 21.54 -24.98 24.85
C ARG A 139 21.82 -24.63 23.37
N ARG A 140 21.44 -23.41 22.98
CA ARG A 140 22.37 -22.27 22.80
C ARG A 140 21.66 -20.95 23.15
N HIS A 141 22.03 -20.38 24.30
CA HIS A 141 21.86 -18.95 24.54
C HIS A 141 22.86 -18.25 23.62
N ASP A 142 22.36 -17.50 22.65
CA ASP A 142 23.15 -16.51 21.92
C ASP A 142 22.49 -15.13 22.11
N ASN A 143 23.31 -14.17 22.51
CA ASN A 143 22.93 -12.87 23.02
C ASN A 143 22.29 -12.01 21.92
N SER A 144 21.02 -11.63 22.06
CA SER A 144 20.41 -10.62 21.16
C SER A 144 19.58 -9.54 21.85
N VAL A 145 19.69 -9.41 23.18
CA VAL A 145 18.99 -8.36 23.95
C VAL A 145 19.50 -6.95 23.64
N ASP A 146 20.66 -6.81 22.98
CA ASP A 146 21.25 -5.50 22.65
C ASP A 146 20.71 -4.81 21.38
N LYS A 147 20.00 -5.52 20.49
CA LYS A 147 19.57 -4.92 19.21
C LYS A 147 18.31 -4.05 19.32
N ASP A 148 17.42 -4.33 20.26
CA ASP A 148 16.17 -3.58 20.41
C ASP A 148 16.40 -2.21 21.08
N HIS A 149 17.42 -2.07 21.92
CA HIS A 149 17.76 -0.80 22.56
C HIS A 149 18.50 0.18 21.63
N GLN A 150 19.27 -0.32 20.65
CA GLN A 150 19.93 0.53 19.66
C GLN A 150 18.93 1.16 18.66
N ASN A 151 17.87 0.42 18.30
CA ASN A 151 16.88 0.90 17.34
C ASN A 151 16.03 2.07 17.91
N ALA A 152 15.70 2.03 19.20
CA ALA A 152 14.94 3.10 19.86
C ALA A 152 15.74 4.42 20.00
N ALA A 153 17.05 4.33 20.23
CA ALA A 153 17.92 5.50 20.33
C ALA A 153 18.10 6.21 18.97
N GLU A 154 18.27 5.44 17.89
CA GLU A 154 18.41 5.97 16.54
C GLU A 154 17.10 6.63 16.04
N ILE A 155 15.93 6.05 16.34
CA ILE A 155 14.63 6.65 16.03
C ILE A 155 14.46 8.01 16.73
N LYS A 156 14.88 8.14 18.00
CA LYS A 156 14.84 9.43 18.72
C LYS A 156 15.80 10.45 18.11
N ARG A 157 17.00 10.02 17.70
CA ARG A 157 17.99 10.89 17.06
C ARG A 157 17.49 11.45 15.73
N GLN A 158 16.86 10.61 14.91
CA GLN A 158 16.29 11.01 13.63
C GLN A 158 15.10 11.96 13.78
N LYS A 159 14.22 11.74 14.77
CA LYS A 159 13.12 12.67 15.07
C LYS A 159 13.63 14.05 15.50
N LYS A 160 14.65 14.11 16.35
CA LYS A 160 15.26 15.39 16.76
C LYS A 160 15.93 16.10 15.59
N ALA A 161 16.65 15.38 14.73
CA ALA A 161 17.28 15.96 13.54
C ALA A 161 16.27 16.52 12.53
N ARG A 162 15.08 15.91 12.41
CA ARG A 162 13.99 16.45 11.57
C ARG A 162 13.40 17.73 12.18
N PHE A 163 13.14 17.73 13.48
CA PHE A 163 12.64 18.92 14.18
C PHE A 163 13.61 20.11 14.09
N ASP A 164 14.91 19.87 14.26
CA ASP A 164 15.92 20.93 14.17
C ASP A 164 16.04 21.48 12.75
N LYS A 165 15.90 20.63 11.71
CA LYS A 165 15.84 21.08 10.30
C LYS A 165 14.60 21.93 10.02
N ASP A 166 13.43 21.52 10.50
CA ASP A 166 12.18 22.28 10.31
C ASP A 166 12.23 23.63 11.03
N LYS A 167 12.85 23.69 12.22
CA LYS A 167 13.07 24.94 12.95
C LYS A 167 13.98 25.90 12.18
N ILE A 168 15.10 25.40 11.63
CA ILE A 168 16.03 26.22 10.82
C ILE A 168 15.33 26.71 9.54
N TRP A 169 14.50 25.88 8.91
CA TRP A 169 13.74 26.27 7.73
C TRP A 169 12.73 27.38 8.06
N MET A 170 11.97 27.25 9.16
CA MET A 170 11.04 28.29 9.62
C MET A 170 11.74 29.60 9.98
N GLU A 171 12.85 29.56 10.72
CA GLU A 171 13.61 30.76 11.07
C GLU A 171 14.18 31.45 9.81
N THR A 172 14.64 30.68 8.83
CA THR A 172 15.12 31.20 7.54
C THR A 172 13.98 31.82 6.73
N HIS A 173 12.81 31.18 6.71
CA HIS A 173 11.62 31.67 6.01
C HIS A 173 11.09 32.96 6.65
N MET A 174 11.05 33.03 7.97
CA MET A 174 10.65 34.24 8.70
C MET A 174 11.65 35.38 8.52
N LYS A 175 12.96 35.11 8.55
CA LYS A 175 13.99 36.13 8.26
C LYS A 175 13.89 36.66 6.83
N LYS A 176 13.59 35.81 5.84
CA LYS A 176 13.35 36.26 4.46
C LYS A 176 12.12 37.16 4.37
N HIS A 177 11.03 36.84 5.06
CA HIS A 177 9.85 37.71 5.10
C HIS A 177 10.10 39.06 5.79
N LEU A 178 10.87 39.08 6.89
CA LEU A 178 11.28 40.31 7.57
C LEU A 178 12.25 41.17 6.74
N ALA A 179 13.15 40.55 5.97
CA ALA A 179 14.04 41.27 5.06
C ALA A 179 13.28 41.89 3.87
N VAL A 180 12.22 41.23 3.40
CA VAL A 180 11.33 41.76 2.35
C VAL A 180 10.43 42.88 2.89
N SER A 181 10.04 42.86 4.18
CA SER A 181 9.26 43.94 4.79
C SER A 181 10.07 45.20 5.14
N ASN A 182 11.40 45.09 5.27
CA ASN A 182 12.30 46.24 5.47
C ASN A 182 12.96 46.75 4.17
N SER A 183 12.51 46.27 3.00
CA SER A 183 12.97 46.77 1.71
C SER A 183 12.29 48.10 1.34
N SER A 184 12.79 49.18 1.94
CA SER A 184 12.88 50.55 1.42
C SER A 184 11.98 50.89 0.22
N TRP A 185 10.72 51.24 0.53
CA TRP A 185 9.89 52.11 -0.32
C TRP A 185 9.38 53.35 0.44
N GLU A 186 9.73 53.52 1.73
CA GLU A 186 9.32 54.66 2.55
C GLU A 186 10.35 55.81 2.62
N GLU A 187 11.43 55.79 1.83
CA GLU A 187 12.40 56.90 1.75
C GLU A 187 12.24 57.74 0.47
N SER A 188 11.02 57.97 -0.01
CA SER A 188 10.80 58.82 -1.20
C SER A 188 9.60 59.77 -1.12
N LEU A 189 9.16 60.18 0.08
CA LEU A 189 8.07 61.15 0.22
C LEU A 189 8.24 62.23 1.29
N GLU A 190 9.46 62.58 1.71
CA GLU A 190 9.63 63.76 2.56
C GLU A 190 10.82 64.64 2.15
N SER A 191 10.48 65.88 1.78
CA SER A 191 11.36 67.05 1.65
C SER A 191 11.99 67.31 0.29
N LYS A 192 11.15 67.42 -0.75
CA LYS A 192 11.36 68.39 -1.82
C LYS A 192 10.25 69.43 -1.72
N ASP A 193 10.47 70.47 -0.92
CA ASP A 193 9.82 71.79 -1.01
C ASP A 193 10.30 72.69 0.13
N LYS A 194 11.23 73.60 -0.19
CA LYS A 194 11.31 75.01 0.24
C LYS A 194 12.70 75.57 -0.05
N GLU A 195 12.85 76.12 -1.25
CA GLU A 195 13.78 77.20 -1.55
C GLU A 195 12.97 78.31 -2.23
N GLU A 196 13.08 79.53 -1.69
CA GLU A 196 12.60 80.83 -2.19
C GLU A 196 11.06 81.03 -2.23
N VAL A 197 10.44 81.97 -1.48
CA VAL A 197 10.63 83.44 -1.40
C VAL A 197 10.26 83.98 -0.02
#